data_AF-A0A7Y3EPG9-F1
#
_entry.id   AF-A0A7Y3EPG9-F1
#
_cell.length_a   1.000
_cell.length_b   1.000
_cell.length_c   1.000
_cell.angle_alpha   90.00
_cell.angle_beta   90.00
_cell.angle_gamma   90.00
#
_symmetry.space_group_name_H-M   'P 1'
#
loop_
_entity.id
_entity.type
_entity.pdbx_description
1 polymer ?
#
loop_
_entity_poly.entity_id
_entity_poly.type
_entity_poly.pdbx_seq_one_letter_code
_entity_poly.pdbx_strand_id
1 'polypeptide(L)'
;AFVSGFRLSNIAAKINEYTGQNLIGESAVARKYDLFKRSDNYPFYLDFMVPSHTISSCDLSNYDYYHHVDDESERMDFDFMSELIEALVPAIGTMANTKTKEIMLYGE
;
A
#
# COMPACT_ATOMS: atom_id res chain seq x y z
N ALA A 1 7.23 2.99 -0.61
CA ALA A 1 6.36 1.78 -0.64
C ALA A 1 5.44 1.83 -1.85
N PHE A 2 4.59 0.83 -2.08
CA PHE A 2 3.58 0.84 -3.15
C PHE A 2 2.22 0.37 -2.65
N VAL A 3 1.16 0.67 -3.40
CA VAL A 3 -0.16 0.07 -3.19
C VAL A 3 -0.42 -1.02 -4.21
N SER A 4 -0.93 -2.17 -3.76
CA SER A 4 -1.18 -3.35 -4.61
C SER A 4 -2.14 -3.04 -5.78
N GLY A 5 -3.11 -2.16 -5.57
CA GLY A 5 -4.10 -1.72 -6.55
C GLY A 5 -3.90 -0.29 -7.07
N PHE A 6 -2.65 0.13 -7.34
CA PHE A 6 -2.30 1.51 -7.75
C PHE A 6 -3.19 2.10 -8.86
N ARG A 7 -3.64 1.29 -9.81
CA ARG A 7 -4.47 1.73 -10.96
C ARG A 7 -5.97 1.59 -10.75
N LEU A 8 -6.41 1.25 -9.55
CA LEU A 8 -7.83 1.03 -9.25
C LEU A 8 -8.47 2.20 -8.50
N SER A 9 -7.68 3.01 -7.80
CA SER A 9 -8.18 4.15 -7.03
C SER A 9 -7.17 5.29 -6.96
N ASN A 10 -7.64 6.45 -6.54
CA ASN A 10 -6.79 7.61 -6.28
C ASN A 10 -5.98 7.53 -4.96
N ILE A 11 -5.99 6.41 -4.23
CA ILE A 11 -5.42 6.33 -2.87
C ILE A 11 -3.94 6.72 -2.81
N ALA A 12 -3.12 6.31 -3.79
CA ALA A 12 -1.70 6.65 -3.81
C ALA A 12 -1.49 8.16 -3.97
N ALA A 13 -2.25 8.78 -4.88
CA ALA A 13 -2.20 10.22 -5.10
C ALA A 13 -2.64 10.99 -3.84
N LYS A 14 -3.71 10.54 -3.17
CA LYS A 14 -4.20 11.17 -1.94
C LYS A 14 -3.23 11.02 -0.77
N ILE A 15 -2.60 9.86 -0.59
CA ILE A 15 -1.55 9.69 0.44
C ILE A 15 -0.40 10.68 0.19
N ASN A 16 0.06 10.78 -1.06
CA ASN A 16 1.14 11.68 -1.43
C ASN A 16 0.75 13.16 -1.27
N GLU A 17 -0.50 13.51 -1.58
CA GLU A 17 -1.06 14.85 -1.35
C GLU A 17 -1.12 15.20 0.14
N TYR A 18 -1.67 14.32 0.98
CA TYR A 18 -1.80 14.55 2.43
C TYR A 18 -0.45 14.70 3.13
N THR A 19 0.58 14.01 2.62
CA THR A 19 1.93 14.03 3.20
C THR A 19 2.83 15.09 2.58
N GLY A 20 2.47 15.61 1.40
CA GLY A 20 3.35 16.45 0.59
C GLY A 20 4.59 15.71 0.07
N GLN A 21 4.58 14.37 0.07
CA GLN A 21 5.72 13.52 -0.25
C GLN A 21 5.37 12.49 -1.32
N ASN A 22 6.36 12.02 -2.09
CA ASN A 22 6.18 10.92 -3.02
C ASN A 22 6.44 9.56 -2.31
N LEU A 23 5.54 9.19 -1.39
CA LEU A 23 5.72 8.07 -0.47
C LEU A 23 5.25 6.73 -1.06
N ILE A 24 4.12 6.77 -1.77
CA ILE A 24 3.45 5.62 -2.34
C ILE A 24 3.50 5.69 -3.86
N GLY A 25 4.13 4.68 -4.45
CA GLY A 25 4.25 4.52 -5.90
C GLY A 25 3.61 3.24 -6.43
N GLU A 26 4.03 2.86 -7.62
CA GLU A 26 3.61 1.65 -8.32
C GLU A 26 4.78 0.68 -8.45
N SER A 27 4.58 -0.61 -8.11
CA SER A 27 5.56 -1.66 -8.41
C SER A 27 5.19 -2.38 -9.73
N ALA A 28 6.15 -2.43 -10.64
CA ALA A 28 6.02 -3.18 -11.89
C ALA A 28 5.90 -4.70 -11.63
N VAL A 29 6.56 -5.20 -10.59
CA VAL A 29 6.50 -6.60 -10.18
C VAL A 29 5.14 -6.91 -9.57
N ALA A 30 4.65 -6.03 -8.70
CA ALA A 30 3.33 -6.17 -8.10
C ALA A 30 2.22 -6.23 -9.15
N ARG A 31 2.32 -5.39 -10.19
CA ARG A 31 1.44 -5.43 -11.35
C ARG A 31 1.58 -6.73 -12.14
N LYS A 32 2.81 -7.15 -12.44
CA LYS A 32 3.09 -8.35 -13.25
C LYS A 32 2.46 -9.60 -12.63
N TYR A 33 2.50 -9.72 -11.31
CA TYR A 33 1.96 -10.88 -10.58
C TYR A 33 0.58 -10.65 -9.97
N ASP A 34 -0.04 -9.50 -10.27
CA ASP A 34 -1.36 -9.12 -9.78
C ASP A 34 -1.49 -9.26 -8.25
N LEU A 35 -0.54 -8.67 -7.52
CA LEU A 35 -0.50 -8.77 -6.06
C LEU A 35 -1.74 -8.20 -5.37
N PHE A 36 -2.49 -7.33 -6.06
CA PHE A 36 -3.80 -6.88 -5.60
C PHE A 36 -4.74 -8.04 -5.30
N LYS A 37 -4.77 -9.07 -6.17
CA LYS A 37 -5.62 -10.26 -6.02
C LYS A 37 -5.04 -11.32 -5.10
N ARG A 38 -3.79 -11.14 -4.66
CA ARG A 38 -3.05 -12.11 -3.83
C ARG A 38 -2.86 -11.62 -2.40
N SER A 39 -3.65 -10.65 -1.96
CA SER A 39 -3.62 -10.10 -0.62
C SER A 39 -5.04 -9.97 -0.08
N ASP A 40 -5.16 -9.82 1.23
CA ASP A 40 -6.44 -9.83 1.97
C ASP A 40 -7.41 -8.74 1.49
N ASN A 41 -6.91 -7.70 0.83
CA ASN A 41 -7.72 -6.60 0.31
C ASN A 41 -8.72 -7.03 -0.78
N TYR A 42 -8.47 -8.12 -1.53
CA TYR A 42 -9.22 -8.42 -2.75
C TYR A 42 -10.67 -8.84 -2.51
N PRO A 43 -10.98 -9.74 -1.56
CA PRO A 43 -12.37 -10.07 -1.23
C PRO A 43 -13.20 -8.84 -0.83
N PHE A 44 -12.64 -7.91 -0.04
CA PHE A 44 -13.34 -6.67 0.33
C PHE A 44 -13.68 -5.80 -0.88
N TYR A 45 -12.77 -5.71 -1.85
CA TYR A 45 -13.04 -5.02 -3.10
C TYR A 45 -14.20 -5.68 -3.88
N LEU A 46 -14.23 -7.01 -3.98
CA LEU A 46 -15.27 -7.73 -4.71
C LEU A 46 -16.66 -7.61 -4.06
N ASP A 47 -16.72 -7.73 -2.74
CA ASP A 47 -18.00 -7.79 -2.02
C ASP A 47 -18.61 -6.41 -1.80
N PHE A 48 -17.77 -5.40 -1.56
CA PHE A 48 -18.24 -4.06 -1.19
C PHE A 48 -18.07 -3.02 -2.28
N MET A 49 -17.27 -3.31 -3.32
CA MET A 49 -16.94 -2.36 -4.39
C MET A 49 -16.41 -1.03 -3.82
N VAL A 50 -15.52 -1.12 -2.81
CA VAL A 50 -14.85 0.04 -2.20
C VAL A 50 -13.34 -0.04 -2.39
N PRO A 51 -12.62 1.10 -2.39
CA PRO A 51 -11.16 1.11 -2.40
C PRO A 51 -10.60 0.27 -1.24
N SER A 52 -10.02 -0.88 -1.58
CA SER A 52 -9.48 -1.85 -0.63
C SER A 52 -8.08 -2.22 -1.11
N HIS A 53 -7.04 -1.72 -0.45
CA HIS A 53 -5.66 -1.83 -0.93
C HIS A 53 -4.70 -2.24 0.18
N THR A 54 -3.63 -2.93 -0.21
CA THR A 54 -2.48 -3.21 0.65
C THR A 54 -1.37 -2.23 0.31
N ILE A 55 -0.82 -1.53 1.32
CA ILE A 55 0.45 -0.81 1.22
C ILE A 55 1.55 -1.81 1.55
N SER A 56 2.48 -2.05 0.62
CA SER A 56 3.58 -3.00 0.80
C SER A 56 4.93 -2.35 0.49
N SER A 57 5.95 -2.76 1.24
CA SER A 57 7.36 -2.49 0.94
C SER A 57 8.03 -3.65 0.20
N CYS A 58 7.42 -4.84 0.16
CA CYS A 58 7.96 -6.01 -0.53
C CYS A 58 7.14 -6.33 -1.79
N ASP A 59 7.82 -6.47 -2.93
CA ASP A 59 7.19 -6.81 -4.21
C ASP A 59 7.66 -8.15 -4.80
N LEU A 60 8.25 -9.01 -3.98
CA LEU A 60 8.85 -10.30 -4.33
C LEU A 60 10.22 -10.23 -5.03
N SER A 61 10.73 -9.03 -5.35
CA SER A 61 12.03 -8.86 -6.00
C SER A 61 13.09 -8.19 -5.14
N ASN A 62 12.69 -7.64 -3.99
CA ASN A 62 13.52 -6.80 -3.14
C ASN A 62 13.72 -7.38 -1.72
N TYR A 63 13.34 -8.63 -1.50
CA TYR A 63 13.54 -9.33 -0.24
C TYR A 63 13.73 -10.83 -0.49
N ASP A 64 14.97 -11.30 -0.32
CA ASP A 64 15.37 -12.68 -0.67
C ASP A 64 14.75 -13.74 0.25
N TYR A 65 14.31 -13.34 1.44
CA TYR A 65 13.82 -14.26 2.47
C TYR A 65 12.30 -14.43 2.46
N TYR A 66 11.56 -13.81 1.52
CA TYR A 66 10.12 -14.00 1.43
C TYR A 66 9.76 -15.48 1.26
N HIS A 67 8.93 -16.01 2.16
CA HIS A 67 8.58 -17.45 2.25
C HIS A 67 9.79 -18.39 2.47
N HIS A 68 10.89 -17.88 3.02
CA HIS A 68 12.03 -18.68 3.46
C HIS A 68 12.00 -18.90 4.96
N VAL A 69 12.69 -19.94 5.44
CA VAL A 69 12.86 -20.21 6.88
C VAL A 69 13.75 -19.19 7.59
N ASP A 70 14.43 -18.33 6.82
CA ASP A 70 15.33 -17.30 7.33
C ASP A 70 14.66 -15.92 7.38
N ASP A 71 13.34 -15.85 7.21
CA ASP A 71 12.54 -14.63 7.40
C ASP A 71 12.40 -14.31 8.90
N GLU A 72 13.51 -13.88 9.48
CA GLU A 72 13.69 -13.72 10.92
C GLU A 72 13.91 -12.25 11.29
N SER A 73 13.73 -11.90 12.56
CA SER A 73 13.81 -10.51 13.04
C SER A 73 15.16 -9.83 12.75
N GLU A 74 16.23 -10.60 12.63
CA GLU A 74 17.57 -10.11 12.28
C GLU A 74 17.66 -9.57 10.84
N ARG A 75 16.70 -9.91 9.97
CA ARG A 75 16.60 -9.42 8.58
C ARG A 75 15.75 -8.16 8.44
N MET A 76 15.06 -7.77 9.51
CA MET A 76 14.19 -6.60 9.50
C MET A 76 15.01 -5.31 9.49
N ASP A 77 14.65 -4.39 8.59
CA ASP A 77 15.15 -3.02 8.59
C ASP A 77 14.22 -2.14 9.44
N PHE A 78 14.54 -2.04 10.73
CA PHE A 78 13.73 -1.30 11.69
C PHE A 78 13.74 0.21 11.44
N ASP A 79 14.82 0.76 10.91
CA ASP A 79 14.92 2.18 10.59
C ASP A 79 13.98 2.50 9.41
N PHE A 80 14.07 1.72 8.32
CA PHE A 80 13.14 1.85 7.18
C PHE A 80 11.68 1.70 7.60
N MET A 81 11.38 0.69 8.43
CA MET A 81 10.02 0.47 8.94
C MET A 81 9.51 1.67 9.72
N SER A 82 10.32 2.20 10.64
CA SER A 82 9.96 3.34 11.48
C SER A 82 9.72 4.58 10.62
N GLU A 83 10.65 4.89 9.70
CA GLU A 83 10.52 6.01 8.76
C GLU A 83 9.25 5.91 7.90
N LEU A 84 8.97 4.72 7.34
CA LEU A 84 7.78 4.51 6.52
C LEU A 84 6.49 4.64 7.34
N ILE A 85 6.45 4.09 8.55
CA ILE A 85 5.29 4.18 9.45
C ILE A 85 5.04 5.65 9.81
N GLU A 86 6.07 6.36 10.29
CA GLU A 86 5.97 7.77 10.67
C GLU A 86 5.52 8.65 9.49
N ALA A 87 6.03 8.39 8.28
CA ALA A 87 5.60 9.10 7.07
C ALA A 87 4.13 8.80 6.70
N LEU A 88 3.60 7.62 7.02
CA LEU A 88 2.20 7.24 6.75
C LEU A 88 1.20 7.75 7.78
N VAL A 89 1.61 7.96 9.04
CA VAL A 89 0.74 8.45 10.13
C VAL A 89 -0.10 9.68 9.71
N PRO A 90 0.45 10.77 9.16
CA PRO A 90 -0.36 11.93 8.78
C PRO A 90 -1.33 11.64 7.64
N ALA A 91 -0.98 10.78 6.68
CA ALA A 91 -1.90 10.37 5.61
C ALA A 91 -3.10 9.58 6.16
N ILE A 92 -2.84 8.56 6.98
CA ILE A 92 -3.89 7.72 7.58
C ILE A 92 -4.76 8.56 8.52
N GLY A 93 -4.13 9.39 9.35
CA GLY A 93 -4.82 10.30 10.26
C GLY A 93 -5.71 11.29 9.52
N THR A 94 -5.22 11.90 8.44
CA THR A 94 -6.03 12.81 7.62
C THR A 94 -7.18 12.09 6.96
N MET A 95 -6.90 10.98 6.26
CA MET A 95 -7.89 10.16 5.55
C MET A 95 -9.03 9.66 6.45
N ALA A 96 -8.73 9.31 7.70
CA ALA A 96 -9.73 8.86 8.67
C ALA A 96 -10.63 10.01 9.19
N ASN A 97 -10.23 11.27 9.03
CA ASN A 97 -10.90 12.44 9.57
C ASN A 97 -11.46 13.40 8.49
N THR A 98 -11.37 13.06 7.20
CA THR A 98 -11.97 13.87 6.15
C THR A 98 -13.49 13.94 6.30
N LYS A 99 -14.08 15.11 6.01
CA LYS A 99 -15.55 15.28 6.09
C LYS A 99 -16.30 14.49 5.02
N THR A 100 -15.61 14.15 3.94
CA THR A 100 -16.14 13.42 2.78
C THR A 100 -15.26 12.22 2.47
N LYS A 101 -15.79 11.24 1.74
CA LYS A 101 -15.00 10.12 1.20
C LYS A 101 -14.15 10.64 0.04
N GLU A 102 -12.87 10.89 0.29
CA GLU A 102 -11.94 11.41 -0.73
C GLU A 102 -11.25 10.31 -1.54
N ILE A 103 -11.20 9.09 -1.00
CA ILE A 103 -10.64 7.93 -1.70
C ILE A 103 -11.72 7.29 -2.55
N MET A 104 -11.50 7.27 -3.87
CA MET A 104 -12.47 6.84 -4.87
C MET A 104 -11.82 5.87 -5.84
N LEU A 105 -12.58 4.86 -6.27
CA LEU A 105 -12.20 4.01 -7.40
C LEU A 105 -12.18 4.85 -8.69
N TYR A 106 -11.30 4.50 -9.62
CA TYR A 106 -11.31 5.15 -10.93
C TYR A 106 -12.48 4.62 -11.78
N GLY A 107 -13.22 5.53 -12.41
CA GLY A 107 -14.34 5.18 -13.30
C GLY A 107 -15.69 4.99 -12.61
N GLU A 108 -15.78 5.33 -11.31
CA GLU A 108 -17.04 5.58 -10.59
C GLU A 108 -17.49 7.04 -10.68
#